data_AF-L5LX00-F1
#
_entry.id   AF-L5LX00-F1
#
_cell.length_a   1.000
_cell.length_b   1.000
_cell.length_c   1.000
_cell.angle_alpha   90.00
_cell.angle_beta   90.00
_cell.angle_gamma   90.00
#
_symmetry.space_group_name_H-M   'P 1'
#
loop_
_entity.id
_entity.type
_entity.pdbx_description
1 polymer ?
#
loop_
_entity_poly.entity_id
_entity_poly.type
_entity_poly.pdbx_seq_one_letter_code
_entity_poly.pdbx_strand_id
1 'polypeptide(L)'
;MRVKLASRNVESYTKLGNPTRSEDLLDYGPFRDVPAYSQDTFKVHYENNSPFLTITSMTRVIEVSHWGNIAVEENVDLKHTGAVLKGPFSRYDYQRQPDSGISSIRSFKTILPAAAQDVYSRDEIGNVSTSHLLVEEESLKNALIALACLSQWV
;
A
#
# COMPACT_ATOMS: atom_id res chain seq x y z
N MET A 1 24.34 -11.89 -1.82
CA MET A 1 22.92 -11.48 -1.81
C MET A 1 22.79 -10.29 -0.89
N ARG A 2 22.09 -9.23 -1.33
CA ARG A 2 21.84 -8.02 -0.54
C ARG A 2 20.34 -7.86 -0.33
N VAL A 3 19.90 -7.62 0.90
CA VAL A 3 18.48 -7.46 1.27
C VAL A 3 18.29 -6.08 1.88
N LYS A 4 17.35 -5.30 1.32
CA LYS A 4 16.93 -4.00 1.86
C LYS A 4 15.66 -4.16 2.69
N LEU A 5 15.66 -3.60 3.90
CA LEU A 5 14.57 -3.66 4.85
C LEU A 5 13.82 -2.32 4.90
N ALA A 6 12.60 -2.33 5.45
CA ALA A 6 11.80 -1.12 5.61
C ALA A 6 12.24 -0.26 6.80
N SER A 7 12.95 -0.88 7.76
CA SER A 7 13.44 -0.24 8.97
C SER A 7 14.75 -0.87 9.40
N ARG A 8 15.54 -0.09 10.15
CA ARG A 8 16.72 -0.58 10.86
C ARG A 8 16.37 -1.49 12.03
N ASN A 9 15.12 -1.57 12.47
CA ASN A 9 14.71 -2.40 13.60
C ASN A 9 14.53 -3.86 13.17
N VAL A 10 15.61 -4.64 13.33
CA VAL A 10 15.66 -6.08 12.99
C VAL A 10 15.71 -6.91 14.26
N GLU A 11 14.76 -7.83 14.42
CA GLU A 11 14.69 -8.74 15.56
C GLU A 11 15.51 -10.02 15.33
N SER A 12 15.37 -10.64 14.15
CA SER A 12 16.08 -11.88 13.82
C SER A 12 16.28 -12.03 12.31
N TYR A 13 17.35 -12.72 11.93
CA TYR A 13 17.63 -13.09 10.54
C TYR A 13 18.49 -14.37 10.49
N THR A 14 18.38 -15.13 9.41
CA THR A 14 19.20 -16.34 9.17
C THR A 14 20.69 -15.98 9.11
N LYS A 15 21.57 -16.66 9.86
CA LYS A 15 23.01 -16.32 9.93
C LYS A 15 23.90 -17.18 9.02
N LEU A 16 23.50 -17.38 7.77
CA LEU A 16 24.29 -18.17 6.82
C LEU A 16 25.49 -17.38 6.30
N GLY A 17 26.70 -17.92 6.45
CA GLY A 17 27.93 -17.30 5.90
C GLY A 17 28.33 -15.99 6.56
N ASN A 18 28.05 -15.80 7.85
CA ASN A 18 28.38 -14.60 8.65
C ASN A 18 27.97 -13.29 7.96
N PRO A 19 26.66 -13.08 7.75
CA PRO A 19 26.18 -11.89 7.06
C PRO A 19 26.54 -10.61 7.81
N THR A 20 26.85 -9.55 7.05
CA THR A 20 27.10 -8.21 7.60
C THR A 20 25.81 -7.39 7.56
N ARG A 21 25.53 -6.68 8.65
CA ARG A 21 24.39 -5.77 8.75
C ARG A 21 24.87 -4.33 8.72
N SER A 22 24.27 -3.53 7.86
CA SER A 22 24.54 -2.10 7.69
C SER A 22 23.22 -1.35 7.72
N GLU A 23 22.87 -0.71 8.83
CA GLU A 23 21.58 -0.01 9.03
C GLU A 23 20.33 -0.85 8.66
N ASP A 24 19.74 -0.59 7.49
CA ASP A 24 18.57 -1.25 6.90
C ASP A 24 18.94 -2.31 5.82
N LEU A 25 20.23 -2.59 5.63
CA LEU A 25 20.76 -3.53 4.66
C LEU A 25 21.38 -4.76 5.33
N LEU A 26 21.12 -5.94 4.76
CA LEU A 26 21.78 -7.20 5.12
C LEU A 26 22.53 -7.77 3.91
N ASP A 27 23.83 -8.01 4.08
CA ASP A 27 24.73 -8.52 3.05
C ASP A 27 25.18 -9.94 3.38
N TYR A 28 24.97 -10.86 2.43
CA TYR A 28 25.29 -12.28 2.53
C TYR A 28 26.28 -12.70 1.46
N GLY A 29 27.28 -13.49 1.86
CA GLY A 29 28.26 -14.09 0.96
C GLY A 29 29.45 -13.17 0.64
N PRO A 30 30.24 -13.49 -0.41
CA PRO A 30 29.94 -14.42 -1.50
C PRO A 30 29.99 -15.91 -1.09
N PHE A 31 29.03 -16.70 -1.60
CA PHE A 31 29.04 -18.17 -1.45
C PHE A 31 29.74 -18.80 -2.67
N ARG A 32 30.65 -19.75 -2.44
CA ARG A 32 31.38 -20.49 -3.50
C ARG A 32 30.98 -21.97 -3.44
N ASP A 33 31.12 -22.66 -4.57
CA ASP A 33 30.94 -24.12 -4.67
C ASP A 33 29.58 -24.63 -4.18
N VAL A 34 28.51 -23.90 -4.53
CA VAL A 34 27.13 -24.28 -4.19
C VAL A 34 26.70 -25.45 -5.09
N PRO A 35 26.22 -26.58 -4.52
CA PRO A 35 25.80 -27.74 -5.30
C PRO A 35 24.58 -27.43 -6.17
N ALA A 36 24.38 -28.21 -7.23
CA ALA A 36 23.19 -28.11 -8.07
C ALA A 36 21.93 -28.32 -7.23
N TYR A 37 20.91 -27.48 -7.45
CA TYR A 37 19.64 -27.48 -6.70
C TYR A 37 19.78 -27.26 -5.18
N SER A 38 20.84 -26.59 -4.74
CA SER A 38 20.95 -26.18 -3.33
C SER A 38 19.77 -25.29 -2.93
N GLN A 39 19.04 -25.70 -1.90
CA GLN A 39 17.94 -24.96 -1.32
C GLN A 39 18.23 -24.74 0.16
N ASP A 40 18.04 -23.51 0.63
CA ASP A 40 18.21 -23.16 2.03
C ASP A 40 17.12 -22.18 2.49
N THR A 41 16.71 -22.26 3.75
CA THR A 41 15.62 -21.44 4.27
C THR A 41 16.13 -20.09 4.76
N PHE A 42 15.64 -19.02 4.16
CA PHE A 42 15.95 -17.64 4.55
C PHE A 42 14.75 -16.99 5.23
N LYS A 43 14.94 -16.46 6.44
CA LYS A 43 13.92 -15.74 7.20
C LYS A 43 14.51 -14.48 7.82
N VAL A 44 13.74 -13.39 7.82
CA VAL A 44 14.05 -12.13 8.50
C VAL A 44 12.79 -11.67 9.22
N HIS A 45 12.95 -11.22 10.46
CA HIS A 45 11.92 -10.55 11.25
C HIS A 45 12.39 -9.13 11.56
N TYR A 46 11.64 -8.15 11.07
CA TYR A 46 11.95 -6.73 11.18
C TYR A 46 10.66 -5.91 11.25
N GLU A 47 10.75 -4.71 11.79
CA GLU A 47 9.63 -3.78 11.84
C GLU A 47 9.30 -3.22 10.46
N ASN A 48 8.03 -3.30 10.07
CA ASN A 48 7.54 -2.68 8.85
C ASN A 48 6.16 -2.08 9.07
N ASN A 49 6.10 -0.75 9.23
CA ASN A 49 4.85 -0.02 9.38
C ASN A 49 4.36 0.60 8.06
N SER A 50 4.85 0.11 6.92
CA SER A 50 4.36 0.56 5.62
C SER A 50 2.86 0.24 5.46
N PRO A 51 2.11 1.01 4.64
CA PRO A 51 0.70 0.74 4.41
C PRO A 51 0.50 -0.56 3.61
N PHE A 52 -0.06 -1.58 4.25
CA PHE A 52 -0.40 -2.85 3.60
C PHE A 52 -1.83 -2.82 3.07
N LEU A 53 -2.00 -2.38 1.83
CA LEU A 53 -3.29 -2.33 1.16
C LEU A 53 -3.30 -3.33 0.00
N THR A 54 -4.31 -4.20 -0.02
CA THR A 54 -4.50 -5.19 -1.08
C THR A 54 -5.85 -4.97 -1.74
N ILE A 55 -5.87 -4.93 -3.07
CA ILE A 55 -7.10 -4.95 -3.87
C ILE A 55 -7.58 -6.41 -3.89
N THR A 56 -8.75 -6.69 -3.32
CA THR A 56 -9.33 -8.04 -3.32
C THR A 56 -10.07 -8.35 -4.61
N SER A 57 -10.73 -7.34 -5.16
CA SER A 57 -11.46 -7.39 -6.42
C SER A 57 -11.42 -6.02 -7.08
N MET A 58 -11.29 -6.01 -8.40
CA MET A 58 -11.36 -4.80 -9.21
C MET A 58 -12.14 -5.10 -10.47
N THR A 59 -13.21 -4.34 -10.69
CA THR A 59 -13.98 -4.39 -11.93
C THR A 59 -13.80 -3.07 -12.64
N ARG A 60 -13.20 -3.09 -13.84
CA ARG A 60 -13.07 -1.93 -14.71
C ARG A 60 -14.04 -2.06 -15.87
N VAL A 61 -14.95 -1.10 -15.99
CA VAL A 61 -15.87 -0.98 -17.12
C VAL A 61 -15.36 0.12 -18.04
N ILE A 62 -15.19 -0.20 -19.33
CA ILE A 62 -14.77 0.75 -20.35
C ILE A 62 -15.88 0.83 -21.38
N GLU A 63 -16.56 1.97 -21.42
CA GLU A 63 -17.60 2.25 -22.39
C GLU A 63 -17.03 3.12 -23.51
N VAL A 64 -17.19 2.68 -24.76
CA VAL A 64 -16.69 3.39 -25.94
C VAL A 64 -17.87 3.94 -26.72
N SER A 65 -17.95 5.26 -26.84
CA SER A 65 -18.95 5.94 -27.67
C SER A 65 -18.31 6.50 -28.94
N HIS A 66 -18.79 6.06 -30.10
CA HIS A 66 -18.39 6.61 -31.40
C HIS A 66 -18.90 8.04 -31.64
N TRP A 67 -19.82 8.52 -30.79
CA TRP A 67 -20.39 9.87 -30.87
C TRP A 67 -19.69 10.87 -29.94
N GLY A 68 -18.70 10.45 -29.17
CA GLY A 68 -18.08 11.32 -28.16
C GLY A 68 -16.80 10.75 -27.56
N ASN A 69 -16.88 10.25 -26.34
CA ASN A 69 -15.74 9.90 -25.48
C ASN A 69 -15.70 8.42 -25.07
N ILE A 70 -14.60 8.07 -24.43
CA ILE A 70 -14.42 6.80 -23.72
C ILE A 70 -14.64 7.09 -22.23
N ALA A 71 -15.58 6.39 -21.61
CA ALA A 71 -15.81 6.45 -20.17
C ALA A 71 -15.18 5.22 -19.50
N VAL A 72 -14.44 5.45 -18.41
CA VAL A 72 -13.82 4.39 -17.63
C VAL A 72 -14.32 4.50 -16.20
N GLU A 73 -14.92 3.42 -15.70
CA GLU A 73 -15.37 3.30 -14.31
C GLU A 73 -14.65 2.12 -13.65
N GLU A 74 -14.22 2.32 -12.40
CA GLU A 74 -13.52 1.30 -11.61
C GLU A 74 -14.21 1.10 -10.27
N ASN A 75 -14.67 -0.12 -10.03
CA ASN A 75 -15.16 -0.56 -8.73
C ASN A 75 -14.03 -1.35 -8.06
N VAL A 76 -13.52 -0.82 -6.94
CA VAL A 76 -12.31 -1.32 -6.28
C VAL A 76 -12.60 -1.70 -4.84
N ASP A 77 -12.47 -2.99 -4.55
CA ASP A 77 -12.56 -3.51 -3.19
C ASP A 77 -11.17 -3.56 -2.56
N LEU A 78 -11.01 -2.82 -1.46
CA LEU A 78 -9.73 -2.65 -0.78
C LEU A 78 -9.77 -3.27 0.62
N LYS A 79 -8.70 -3.98 0.97
CA LYS A 79 -8.52 -4.57 2.31
C LYS A 79 -7.15 -4.25 2.87
N HIS A 80 -7.10 -3.84 4.14
CA HIS A 80 -5.85 -3.77 4.89
C HIS A 80 -5.42 -5.19 5.27
N THR A 81 -4.26 -5.63 4.78
CA THR A 81 -3.74 -7.00 4.96
C THR A 81 -2.54 -7.09 5.90
N GLY A 82 -2.23 -6.00 6.60
CA GLY A 82 -1.19 -5.98 7.62
C GLY A 82 -1.69 -6.52 8.97
N ALA A 83 -1.10 -6.01 10.05
CA ALA A 83 -1.49 -6.39 11.40
C ALA A 83 -2.96 -6.03 11.69
N VAL A 84 -3.71 -7.01 12.21
CA VAL A 84 -5.12 -6.83 12.60
C VAL A 84 -5.20 -6.05 13.92
N LEU A 85 -6.13 -5.10 14.01
CA LEU A 85 -6.40 -4.38 15.25
C LEU A 85 -6.98 -5.33 16.30
N LYS A 86 -6.31 -5.43 17.46
CA LYS A 86 -6.82 -6.14 18.63
C LYS A 86 -7.30 -5.15 19.66
N GLY A 87 -8.53 -5.32 20.14
CA GLY A 87 -9.14 -4.43 21.13
C GLY A 87 -9.94 -3.28 20.50
N PRO A 88 -10.43 -2.34 21.32
CA PRO A 88 -11.29 -1.27 20.85
C PRO A 88 -10.51 -0.17 20.10
N PHE A 89 -11.16 0.46 19.13
CA PHE A 89 -10.68 1.68 18.49
C PHE A 89 -11.18 2.93 19.24
N SER A 90 -10.28 3.86 19.54
CA SER A 90 -10.59 5.15 20.17
C SER A 90 -10.25 6.30 19.22
N ARG A 91 -11.28 6.99 18.72
CA ARG A 91 -11.09 8.18 17.88
C ARG A 91 -10.35 9.28 18.62
N TYR A 92 -10.61 9.42 19.92
CA TYR A 92 -9.97 10.43 20.76
C TYR A 92 -8.45 10.25 20.79
N ASP A 93 -8.00 9.02 21.02
CA ASP A 93 -6.57 8.70 21.05
C ASP A 93 -5.95 8.82 19.66
N TYR A 94 -6.66 8.35 18.63
CA TYR A 94 -6.22 8.46 17.23
C TYR A 94 -6.00 9.92 16.77
N GLN A 95 -6.81 10.86 17.28
CA GLN A 95 -6.70 12.28 16.94
C GLN A 95 -5.70 13.03 17.81
N ARG A 96 -5.61 12.71 19.10
CA ARG A 96 -4.73 13.43 20.05
C ARG A 96 -3.28 12.95 20.02
N GLN A 97 -3.04 11.68 19.70
CA GLN A 97 -1.70 11.10 19.68
C GLN A 97 -1.25 10.92 18.22
N PRO A 98 -0.24 11.67 17.75
CA PRO A 98 0.30 11.52 16.39
C PRO A 98 0.83 10.11 16.12
N ASP A 99 1.37 9.45 17.14
CA ASP A 99 1.92 8.09 17.08
C ASP A 99 0.83 6.99 17.13
N SER A 100 -0.45 7.38 17.28
CA SER A 100 -1.54 6.41 17.21
C SER A 100 -1.87 6.09 15.76
N GLY A 101 -1.87 4.79 15.45
CA GLY A 101 -2.23 4.28 14.13
C GLY A 101 -1.16 4.45 13.05
N ILE A 102 0.12 4.33 13.38
CA ILE A 102 1.24 4.38 12.43
C ILE A 102 1.03 3.42 11.26
N SER A 103 0.59 2.19 11.54
CA SER A 103 0.34 1.16 10.50
C SER A 103 -1.03 1.30 9.82
N SER A 104 -1.82 2.34 10.15
CA SER A 104 -3.13 2.60 9.55
C SER A 104 -3.00 3.38 8.24
N ILE A 105 -4.04 3.31 7.40
CA ILE A 105 -4.07 4.00 6.11
C ILE A 105 -5.10 5.13 6.20
N ARG A 106 -4.67 6.36 5.92
CA ARG A 106 -5.52 7.55 5.95
C ARG A 106 -5.98 7.97 4.54
N SER A 107 -5.13 7.77 3.56
CA SER A 107 -5.39 8.09 2.17
C SER A 107 -4.50 7.25 1.27
N PHE A 108 -4.91 7.12 0.01
CA PHE A 108 -4.07 6.61 -1.05
C PHE A 108 -4.22 7.50 -2.29
N LYS A 109 -3.23 7.45 -3.17
CA LYS A 109 -3.21 8.22 -4.40
C LYS A 109 -3.45 7.29 -5.56
N THR A 110 -4.29 7.73 -6.48
CA THR A 110 -4.47 7.13 -7.80
C THR A 110 -3.94 8.09 -8.84
N ILE A 111 -3.39 7.53 -9.92
CA ILE A 111 -2.86 8.29 -11.04
C ILE A 111 -3.83 8.07 -12.20
N LEU A 112 -4.34 9.17 -12.71
CA LEU A 112 -5.26 9.22 -13.84
C LEU A 112 -4.53 9.77 -15.07
N PRO A 113 -4.92 9.39 -16.29
CA PRO A 113 -4.41 10.02 -17.51
C PRO A 113 -4.69 11.54 -17.52
N ALA A 114 -3.80 12.37 -18.08
CA ALA A 114 -4.02 13.82 -18.19
C ALA A 114 -5.34 14.20 -18.88
N ALA A 115 -5.80 13.37 -19.82
CA ALA A 115 -7.06 13.58 -20.53
C ALA A 115 -8.31 13.33 -19.68
N ALA A 116 -8.18 12.80 -18.45
CA ALA A 116 -9.32 12.47 -17.61
C ALA A 116 -10.18 13.70 -17.28
N GLN A 117 -11.46 13.65 -17.60
CA GLN A 117 -12.45 14.68 -17.31
C GLN A 117 -13.58 14.06 -16.49
N ASP A 118 -14.38 14.89 -15.83
CA ASP A 118 -15.55 14.46 -15.05
C ASP A 118 -15.25 13.36 -14.01
N VAL A 119 -14.15 13.52 -13.29
CA VAL A 119 -13.75 12.59 -12.22
C VAL A 119 -14.74 12.69 -11.07
N TYR A 120 -15.32 11.55 -10.70
CA TYR A 120 -16.18 11.41 -9.53
C TYR A 120 -15.68 10.29 -8.62
N SER A 121 -16.03 10.37 -7.34
CA SER A 121 -15.73 9.34 -6.34
C SER A 121 -17.01 9.01 -5.59
N ARG A 122 -17.47 7.76 -5.73
CA ARG A 122 -18.69 7.26 -5.11
C ARG A 122 -18.41 5.95 -4.39
N ASP A 123 -19.13 5.74 -3.30
CA ASP A 123 -19.24 4.43 -2.65
C ASP A 123 -20.63 3.82 -2.98
N GLU A 124 -20.92 2.65 -2.42
CA GLU A 124 -22.21 1.96 -2.62
C GLU A 124 -23.42 2.76 -2.08
N ILE A 125 -23.20 3.70 -1.16
CA ILE A 125 -24.26 4.42 -0.45
C ILE A 125 -24.38 5.89 -0.86
N GLY A 126 -23.47 6.41 -1.71
CA GLY A 126 -23.53 7.78 -2.19
C GLY A 126 -22.18 8.39 -2.59
N ASN A 127 -22.14 9.71 -2.53
CA ASN A 127 -20.99 10.50 -2.96
C ASN A 127 -19.96 10.65 -1.84
N VAL A 128 -18.68 10.45 -2.18
CA VAL A 128 -17.56 10.66 -1.26
C VAL A 128 -16.91 12.01 -1.56
N SER A 129 -17.03 12.96 -0.62
CA SER A 129 -16.48 14.32 -0.79
C SER A 129 -15.03 14.46 -0.32
N THR A 130 -14.45 13.44 0.32
CA THR A 130 -13.08 13.43 0.85
C THR A 130 -12.05 13.04 -0.21
N SER A 131 -12.13 13.65 -1.39
CA SER A 131 -11.21 13.44 -2.52
C SER A 131 -10.60 14.76 -2.97
N HIS A 132 -9.32 14.75 -3.31
CA HIS A 132 -8.60 15.91 -3.85
C HIS A 132 -7.97 15.56 -5.19
N LEU A 133 -8.39 16.26 -6.25
CA LEU A 133 -7.81 16.15 -7.58
C LEU A 133 -6.78 17.26 -7.78
N LEU A 134 -5.54 16.88 -8.08
CA LEU A 134 -4.48 17.79 -8.52
C LEU A 134 -4.19 17.55 -10.00
N VAL A 135 -4.26 18.62 -10.79
CA VAL A 135 -3.87 18.59 -12.20
C VAL A 135 -2.40 18.98 -12.29
N GLU A 136 -1.56 18.04 -12.73
CA GLU A 136 -0.12 18.27 -12.96
C GLU A 136 0.12 18.47 -14.46
N GLU A 137 1.10 19.30 -14.81
CA GLU A 137 1.41 19.64 -16.22
C GLU A 137 2.00 18.45 -17.00
N GLU A 138 2.68 17.53 -16.31
CA GLU A 138 3.24 16.31 -16.91
C GLU A 138 2.20 15.19 -17.02
N SER A 139 1.45 15.13 -18.12
CA SER A 139 0.73 13.95 -18.67
C SER A 139 -0.20 13.11 -17.75
N LEU A 140 -0.29 13.42 -16.46
CA LEU A 140 -0.92 12.64 -15.41
C LEU A 140 -1.68 13.56 -14.45
N LYS A 141 -2.82 13.10 -13.97
CA LYS A 141 -3.62 13.74 -12.93
C LYS A 141 -3.52 12.89 -11.67
N ASN A 142 -3.27 13.51 -10.53
CA ASN A 142 -3.20 12.81 -9.26
C ASN A 142 -4.52 13.01 -8.51
N ALA A 143 -5.24 11.92 -8.25
CA ALA A 143 -6.41 11.93 -7.39
C ALA A 143 -6.05 11.28 -6.05
N LEU A 144 -6.00 12.08 -4.99
CA LEU A 144 -5.88 11.60 -3.62
C LEU A 144 -7.29 11.31 -3.11
N ILE A 145 -7.57 10.04 -2.85
CA ILE A 145 -8.77 9.63 -2.15
C ILE A 145 -8.38 9.50 -0.68
N ALA A 146 -8.90 10.40 0.16
CA ALA A 146 -8.86 10.16 1.58
C ALA A 146 -9.90 9.09 1.88
N LEU A 147 -9.44 7.97 2.44
CA LEU A 147 -10.33 6.98 3.01
C LEU A 147 -10.98 7.67 4.20
N ALA A 148 -12.17 8.21 4.00
CA ALA A 148 -13.07 8.47 5.11
C ALA A 148 -13.15 7.16 5.87
N CYS A 149 -12.83 7.21 7.17
CA CYS A 149 -12.86 6.09 8.10
C CYS A 149 -14.21 5.36 7.94
N LEU A 150 -14.25 4.36 7.07
CA LEU A 150 -15.32 3.40 6.96
C LEU A 150 -15.12 2.48 8.16
N SER A 151 -15.65 2.92 9.28
CA SER A 151 -16.10 2.01 10.32
C SER A 151 -17.26 1.19 9.74
N GLN A 152 -16.95 0.25 8.86
CA GLN A 152 -17.83 -0.90 8.63
C GLN A 152 -17.59 -1.84 9.82
N TRP A 153 -18.34 -1.58 10.89
CA TRP A 153 -18.62 -2.58 11.89
C TRP A 153 -19.60 -3.58 11.28
N VAL A 154 -19.13 -4.82 11.12
CA VAL A 154 -19.72 -5.91 11.88
C VAL A 154 -19.03 -5.93 13.24
#